data_AF-A0A820SFQ0-F1
#
_entry.id   AF-A0A820SFQ0-F1
#
_cell.length_a   1.000
_cell.length_b   1.000
_cell.length_c   1.000
_cell.angle_alpha   90.00
_cell.angle_beta   90.00
_cell.angle_gamma   90.00
#
_symmetry.space_group_name_H-M   'P 1'
#
loop_
_entity.id
_entity.type
_entity.pdbx_description
1 polymer ?
#
loop_
_entity_poly.entity_id
_entity_poly.type
_entity_poly.pdbx_seq_one_letter_code
_entity_poly.pdbx_strand_id
1 'polypeptide(L)'
;MDEFDALLAQLGPEDLDKVNDIIDPENSYLPASDRCKQQTAKTETGPYDRTKLLEFLTEQGKNEKDWDHIKSYVPGEKKGKVWQA
;
A
#
# COMPACT_ATOMS: atom_id res chain seq x y z
N MET A 1 -25.83 -11.96 21.61
CA MET A 1 -26.08 -10.87 20.66
C MET A 1 -25.24 -9.73 21.17
N ASP A 2 -24.23 -9.36 20.41
CA ASP A 2 -23.19 -8.46 20.88
C ASP A 2 -23.81 -7.09 21.18
N GLU A 3 -23.35 -6.42 22.23
CA GLU A 3 -23.84 -5.09 22.66
C GLU A 3 -23.87 -4.08 21.50
N PHE A 4 -22.96 -4.26 20.54
CA PHE A 4 -22.88 -3.51 19.30
C PHE A 4 -24.09 -3.72 18.37
N ASP A 5 -24.57 -4.96 18.22
CA ASP A 5 -25.77 -5.25 17.41
C ASP A 5 -27.02 -4.65 18.05
N ALA A 6 -27.10 -4.66 19.39
CA ALA A 6 -28.20 -4.06 20.13
C ALA A 6 -28.22 -2.53 19.98
N LEU A 7 -27.05 -1.89 19.90
CA LEU A 7 -26.92 -0.45 19.64
C LEU A 7 -27.32 -0.09 18.21
N LEU A 8 -26.90 -0.87 17.21
CA LEU A 8 -27.28 -0.65 15.81
C LEU A 8 -28.78 -0.82 15.58
N ALA A 9 -29.43 -1.74 16.30
CA ALA A 9 -30.88 -1.92 16.23
C ALA A 9 -31.70 -0.75 16.80
N GLN A 10 -31.08 0.13 17.59
CA GLN A 10 -31.71 1.33 18.14
C GLN A 10 -31.58 2.55 17.21
N LEU A 11 -30.79 2.46 16.14
CA LEU A 11 -30.56 3.56 15.22
C LEU A 11 -31.78 3.79 14.31
N GLY A 12 -32.26 5.03 14.27
CA GLY A 12 -33.31 5.44 13.35
C GLY A 12 -32.81 5.60 11.91
N PRO A 13 -33.70 5.69 10.91
CA PRO A 13 -33.32 5.87 9.51
C PRO A 13 -32.48 7.13 9.27
N GLU A 14 -32.79 8.25 9.93
CA GLU A 14 -31.98 9.48 9.80
C GLU A 14 -30.56 9.35 10.36
N ASP A 15 -30.39 8.52 11.40
CA ASP A 15 -29.08 8.33 12.01
C ASP A 15 -28.24 7.34 11.20
N LEU A 16 -28.88 6.38 10.52
CA LEU A 16 -28.20 5.51 9.55
C LEU A 16 -27.67 6.30 8.34
N ASP A 17 -28.43 7.27 7.84
CA ASP A 17 -27.98 8.14 6.74
C ASP A 17 -26.75 8.96 7.14
N LYS A 18 -26.74 9.54 8.35
CA LYS A 18 -25.58 10.26 8.89
C LYS A 18 -24.35 9.36 9.04
N VAL A 19 -24.55 8.11 9.47
CA VAL A 19 -23.44 7.13 9.60
C VAL A 19 -22.88 6.76 8.23
N ASN A 20 -23.74 6.56 7.24
CA ASN A 20 -23.31 6.28 5.87
C ASN A 20 -22.52 7.45 5.27
N ASP A 21 -22.96 8.68 5.49
CA ASP A 21 -22.26 9.87 5.00
C ASP A 21 -20.82 9.96 5.55
N ILE A 22 -20.58 9.58 6.80
CA ILE A 22 -19.24 9.63 7.43
C ILE A 22 -18.33 8.51 6.91
N ILE A 23 -18.90 7.38 6.48
CA ILE A 23 -18.16 6.19 6.07
C ILE A 23 -18.06 6.10 4.53
N ASP A 24 -18.72 7.00 3.80
CA ASP A 24 -18.67 7.06 2.34
C ASP A 24 -17.26 7.45 1.85
N PRO A 25 -16.53 6.54 1.18
CA PRO A 25 -15.21 6.84 0.64
C PRO A 25 -15.22 7.96 -0.41
N GLU A 26 -16.37 8.28 -0.99
CA GLU A 26 -16.55 9.37 -1.96
C GLU A 26 -16.97 10.70 -1.32
N ASN A 27 -17.12 10.76 0.02
CA ASN A 27 -17.51 11.99 0.70
C ASN A 27 -16.43 13.07 0.58
N SER A 28 -16.69 14.05 -0.30
CA SER A 28 -15.80 15.16 -0.61
C SER A 28 -15.64 16.18 0.52
N TYR A 29 -16.49 16.13 1.56
CA TYR A 29 -16.40 17.00 2.74
C TYR A 29 -15.43 16.45 3.81
N LEU A 30 -15.01 15.19 3.73
CA LEU A 30 -14.02 14.61 4.64
C LEU A 30 -12.59 14.91 4.16
N PRO A 31 -11.60 15.07 5.05
CA PRO A 31 -10.19 15.08 4.67
C PRO A 31 -9.77 13.80 3.93
N ALA A 32 -8.81 13.88 3.01
CA ALA A 32 -8.37 12.72 2.24
C ALA A 32 -7.85 11.55 3.09
N SER A 33 -7.28 11.85 4.27
CA SER A 33 -6.87 10.85 5.26
C SER A 33 -8.02 10.01 5.81
N ASP A 34 -9.23 10.60 5.84
CA ASP A 34 -10.39 10.04 6.52
C ASP A 34 -11.36 9.37 5.53
N ARG A 35 -11.19 9.64 4.22
CA ARG A 35 -11.91 8.94 3.12
C ARG A 35 -11.41 7.53 2.89
N CYS A 36 -10.14 7.27 3.21
CA CYS A 36 -9.51 5.97 3.01
C CYS A 36 -9.45 5.20 4.32
N LYS A 37 -9.92 3.94 4.32
CA LYS A 37 -9.66 3.00 5.42
C LYS A 37 -8.16 2.94 5.69
N GLN A 38 -7.77 2.85 6.97
CA GLN A 38 -6.36 2.66 7.32
C GLN A 38 -5.75 1.54 6.48
N GLN A 39 -4.83 1.90 5.59
CA GLN A 39 -4.24 0.97 4.63
C GLN A 39 -3.18 0.06 5.28
N THR A 40 -2.96 0.19 6.59
CA THR A 40 -1.98 -0.60 7.30
C THR A 40 -2.43 -0.89 8.72
N ALA A 41 -2.25 -2.13 9.15
CA ALA A 41 -2.37 -2.54 10.54
C ALA A 41 -1.06 -2.31 11.33
N LYS A 42 -0.04 -1.71 10.69
CA LYS A 42 1.24 -1.42 11.34
C LYS A 42 1.09 -0.22 12.25
N THR A 43 1.57 -0.33 13.48
CA THR A 43 1.67 0.79 14.40
C THR A 43 2.70 1.79 13.89
N GLU A 44 2.54 3.06 14.29
CA GLU A 44 3.54 4.08 14.02
C GLU A 44 4.90 3.68 14.60
N THR A 45 5.98 4.03 13.89
CA THR A 45 7.36 3.65 14.26
C THR A 45 8.11 4.78 14.95
N GLY A 46 7.42 5.87 15.29
CA GLY A 46 7.99 7.11 15.83
C GLY A 46 8.42 8.10 14.73
N PRO A 47 9.15 9.17 15.09
CA PRO A 47 9.69 10.13 14.15
C PRO A 47 10.62 9.48 13.12
N TYR A 48 10.68 10.07 11.93
CA TYR A 48 11.55 9.59 10.87
C TYR A 48 13.03 9.61 11.28
N ASP A 49 13.69 8.45 11.24
CA ASP A 49 15.12 8.28 11.47
C ASP A 49 15.83 7.88 10.17
N ARG A 50 16.55 8.85 9.60
CA ARG A 50 17.29 8.67 8.35
C ARG A 50 18.45 7.67 8.49
N THR A 51 19.11 7.62 9.64
CA THR A 51 20.28 6.76 9.85
C THR A 51 19.84 5.30 9.86
N LYS A 52 18.79 5.00 10.63
CA LYS A 52 18.18 3.67 10.68
C LYS A 52 17.71 3.19 9.30
N LEU A 53 17.12 4.09 8.50
CA LEU A 53 16.71 3.76 7.13
C LEU A 53 17.91 3.38 6.25
N LEU A 54 18.99 4.15 6.32
CA LEU A 54 20.19 3.87 5.51
C LEU A 54 20.88 2.57 5.90
N GLU A 55 20.96 2.28 7.20
CA GLU A 55 21.51 1.01 7.70
C GLU A 55 20.70 -0.17 7.17
N PHE A 56 19.37 -0.11 7.29
CA PHE A 56 18.45 -1.12 6.75
C PHE A 56 18.64 -1.33 5.24
N LEU A 57 18.65 -0.25 4.45
CA LEU A 57 18.84 -0.34 3.00
C LEU A 57 20.20 -0.93 2.62
N THR A 58 21.24 -0.59 3.39
CA THR A 58 22.59 -1.11 3.17
C THR A 58 22.67 -2.60 3.47
N GLU A 59 22.06 -3.04 4.57
CA GLU A 59 22.00 -4.45 4.93
C GLU A 59 21.18 -5.26 3.91
N GLN A 60 20.02 -4.74 3.52
CA GLN A 60 19.17 -5.36 2.52
C GLN A 60 19.93 -5.52 1.19
N GLY A 61 20.60 -4.46 0.72
CA GLY A 61 21.38 -4.51 -0.51
C GLY A 61 22.58 -5.46 -0.46
N LYS A 62 23.19 -5.67 0.72
CA LYS A 62 24.29 -6.65 0.89
C LYS A 62 23.79 -8.10 0.88
N ASN A 63 22.56 -8.33 1.35
CA ASN A 63 21.98 -9.65 1.50
C ASN A 63 21.12 -10.08 0.30
N GLU A 64 20.78 -9.14 -0.58
CA GLU A 64 20.07 -9.42 -1.83
C GLU A 64 20.90 -10.38 -2.68
N LYS A 65 20.30 -11.50 -3.07
CA LYS A 65 20.97 -12.50 -3.90
C LYS A 65 20.87 -12.10 -5.36
N ASP A 66 21.93 -12.40 -6.11
CA ASP A 66 21.90 -12.30 -7.57
C ASP A 66 20.83 -13.23 -8.15
N TRP A 67 20.32 -12.88 -9.33
CA TRP A 67 19.31 -13.68 -10.00
C TRP A 67 19.89 -14.99 -10.53
N ASP A 68 19.40 -16.13 -10.01
CA ASP A 68 19.87 -17.49 -10.33
C ASP A 68 19.90 -17.85 -11.83
N HIS A 69 19.09 -17.18 -12.65
CA HIS A 69 18.96 -17.46 -14.09
C HIS A 69 19.40 -16.31 -14.97
N ILE A 70 20.41 -15.56 -14.52
CA ILE A 70 20.99 -14.47 -15.31
C ILE A 70 21.60 -15.02 -16.61
N LYS A 71 21.04 -14.62 -17.74
CA LYS A 71 21.67 -14.84 -19.05
C LYS A 71 22.65 -13.70 -19.28
N SER A 72 23.93 -14.02 -19.38
CA SER A 72 24.97 -13.04 -19.72
C SER A 72 24.65 -12.37 -21.05
N TYR A 73 24.79 -11.05 -21.10
CA TYR A 73 24.69 -10.31 -22.35
C TYR A 73 25.84 -10.70 -23.28
N VAL A 74 25.53 -11.05 -24.52
CA VAL A 74 26.52 -11.37 -25.55
C VAL A 74 26.61 -10.19 -26.53
N PRO A 75 27.75 -9.46 -26.57
CA PRO A 75 27.94 -8.37 -27.51
C PRO A 75 27.78 -8.85 -28.96
N GLY A 76 26.98 -8.12 -29.75
CA GLY A 76 26.76 -8.45 -31.15
C GLY A 76 25.77 -9.59 -31.42
N GLU A 77 25.17 -10.20 -30.38
CA GLU A 77 24.11 -11.19 -30.57
C GLU A 77 22.85 -10.50 -31.13
N LYS A 78 22.48 -10.85 -32.37
CA LYS A 78 21.25 -10.39 -33.02
C LYS A 78 20.28 -11.56 -33.12
N LYS A 79 19.18 -11.50 -32.36
CA LYS A 79 18.12 -12.53 -32.37
C LYS A 79 17.10 -12.35 -33.51
N GLY A 80 17.15 -11.20 -34.18
CA GLY A 80 16.30 -10.88 -35.33
C GLY A 80 17.06 -10.94 -36.65
N LYS A 81 16.33 -10.94 -37.77
CA LYS A 81 16.93 -10.81 -39.10
C LYS A 81 17.55 -9.42 -39.26
N VAL A 82 18.82 -9.39 -39.66
CA VAL A 82 19.48 -8.15 -40.06
C VAL A 82 18.96 -7.76 -41.43
N TRP A 83 18.36 -6.58 -41.54
CA TRP A 83 17.94 -6.04 -42.82
C TRP A 83 19.17 -5.75 -43.70
N GLN A 84 19.11 -6.17 -44.96
CA GLN A 84 20.08 -5.83 -46.00
C GLN A 84 19.32 -5.11 -47.12
N ALA A 85 19.86 -3.97 -47.55
CA ALA A 85 19.30 -3.12 -48.60
C ALA A 85 19.57 -3.70 -50.00
#